data_AF-A0A927TND3-F1
#
_entry.id   AF-A0A927TND3-F1
#
_cell.length_a   1.000
_cell.length_b   1.000
_cell.length_c   1.000
_cell.angle_alpha   90.00
_cell.angle_beta   90.00
_cell.angle_gamma   90.00
#
_symmetry.space_group_name_H-M   'P 1'
#
loop_
_entity.id
_entity.type
_entity.pdbx_description
1 polymer ?
#
loop_
_entity_poly.entity_id
_entity_poly.type
_entity_poly.pdbx_seq_one_letter_code
_entity_poly.pdbx_strand_id
1 'polypeptide(L)'
;MLHAKSFGIGIGIIVGLIISIFVIKALNKDGKFKTEYDEMQQISRGKGYKYGFWSILAYEALMCVLTSDEAFVLPFSNFDLHFIAVMVGVLVQVTYCIWANAYIGLNTNPGRFAAFSVGISIFNFAIAFVAIANGNMFTDGKLQDPFMNLIVGILFIIIGVELFIKHIVDGTAREE
;
A
#
# COMPACT_ATOMS: atom_id res chain seq x y z
N MET A 1 -22.47 15.01 -15.45
CA MET A 1 -21.26 15.13 -14.60
C MET A 1 -20.86 13.79 -13.95
N LEU A 2 -21.81 13.01 -13.41
CA LEU A 2 -21.53 11.67 -12.83
C LEU A 2 -20.88 10.69 -13.82
N HIS A 3 -21.43 10.55 -15.03
CA HIS A 3 -20.88 9.66 -16.07
C HIS A 3 -19.44 10.01 -16.49
N ALA A 4 -19.07 11.29 -16.49
CA ALA A 4 -17.73 11.73 -16.85
C ALA A 4 -16.70 11.39 -15.75
N LYS A 5 -17.09 11.52 -14.47
CA LYS A 5 -16.24 11.09 -13.33
C LYS A 5 -16.03 9.57 -13.34
N SER A 6 -17.10 8.79 -13.54
CA SER A 6 -17.00 7.32 -13.63
C SER A 6 -16.11 6.88 -14.80
N PHE A 7 -16.19 7.56 -15.94
CA PHE A 7 -15.32 7.29 -17.10
C PHE A 7 -13.84 7.63 -16.80
N GLY A 8 -13.59 8.76 -16.13
CA GLY A 8 -12.24 9.14 -15.68
C GLY A 8 -11.61 8.13 -14.72
N ILE A 9 -12.37 7.63 -13.74
CA ILE A 9 -11.92 6.57 -12.81
C ILE A 9 -11.58 5.29 -13.59
N GLY A 10 -12.44 4.88 -14.52
CA GLY A 10 -12.21 3.70 -15.35
C GLY A 10 -10.91 3.79 -16.16
N ILE A 11 -10.68 4.94 -16.82
CA ILE A 11 -9.42 5.18 -17.54
C ILE A 11 -8.23 5.17 -16.58
N GLY A 12 -8.34 5.83 -15.43
CA GLY A 12 -7.29 5.87 -14.41
C GLY A 12 -6.87 4.47 -13.96
N ILE A 13 -7.82 3.57 -13.71
CA ILE A 13 -7.56 2.17 -13.35
C ILE A 13 -6.82 1.46 -14.49
N ILE A 14 -7.26 1.59 -15.73
CA ILE A 14 -6.62 0.94 -16.89
C ILE A 14 -5.18 1.42 -17.05
N VAL A 15 -4.95 2.74 -16.99
CA VAL A 15 -3.62 3.33 -17.08
C VAL A 15 -2.73 2.86 -15.92
N GLY A 16 -3.27 2.82 -14.70
CA GLY A 16 -2.56 2.31 -13.52
C GLY A 16 -2.14 0.84 -13.68
N LEU A 17 -3.03 -0.01 -14.20
CA LEU A 17 -2.72 -1.41 -14.48
C LEU A 17 -1.62 -1.53 -15.55
N ILE A 18 -1.68 -0.76 -16.63
CA ILE A 18 -0.66 -0.75 -17.68
C ILE A 18 0.70 -0.33 -17.10
N ILE A 19 0.74 0.77 -16.34
CA ILE A 19 1.96 1.24 -15.66
C ILE A 19 2.52 0.16 -14.75
N SER A 20 1.67 -0.52 -13.97
CA SER A 20 2.11 -1.59 -13.05
C SER A 20 2.81 -2.74 -13.77
N ILE A 21 2.36 -3.12 -14.98
CA ILE A 21 3.00 -4.15 -15.81
C ILE A 21 4.41 -3.73 -16.22
N PHE A 22 4.59 -2.48 -16.65
CA PHE A 22 5.91 -1.94 -17.02
C PHE A 22 6.84 -1.77 -15.81
N VAL A 23 6.29 -1.39 -14.66
CA VAL A 23 7.03 -1.35 -13.39
C VAL A 23 7.54 -2.74 -13.04
N ILE A 24 6.68 -3.77 -13.04
CA ILE A 24 7.09 -5.16 -12.75
C ILE A 24 8.23 -5.59 -13.69
N LYS A 25 8.08 -5.28 -14.99
CA LYS A 25 9.12 -5.55 -15.98
C LYS A 25 10.46 -4.90 -15.63
N ALA A 26 10.46 -3.63 -15.21
CA ALA A 26 11.66 -2.88 -14.87
C ALA A 26 12.34 -3.38 -13.58
N LEU A 27 11.53 -3.82 -12.61
CA LEU A 27 11.99 -4.32 -11.31
C LEU A 27 12.60 -5.72 -11.41
N ASN A 28 12.13 -6.55 -12.34
CA ASN A 28 12.68 -7.88 -12.54
C ASN A 28 14.03 -7.84 -13.28
N LYS A 29 14.99 -8.63 -12.81
CA LYS A 29 16.35 -8.76 -13.36
C LYS A 29 16.33 -9.32 -14.78
N ASP A 30 15.40 -10.22 -15.06
CA ASP A 30 15.22 -10.89 -16.35
C ASP A 30 14.25 -10.14 -17.29
N GLY A 31 13.69 -9.01 -16.85
CA GLY A 31 12.78 -8.19 -17.66
C GLY A 31 11.45 -8.87 -17.97
N LYS A 32 11.06 -9.92 -17.22
CA LYS A 32 9.74 -10.57 -17.38
C LYS A 32 8.64 -9.72 -16.78
N PHE A 33 7.45 -9.81 -17.37
CA PHE A 33 6.22 -9.15 -16.91
C PHE A 33 5.55 -9.83 -15.71
N LYS A 34 6.21 -10.83 -15.11
CA LYS A 34 5.73 -11.57 -13.95
C LYS A 34 6.88 -11.77 -12.97
N THR A 35 6.61 -11.52 -11.70
CA THR A 35 7.53 -11.86 -10.61
C THR A 35 7.39 -13.34 -10.24
N GLU A 36 8.52 -14.02 -10.10
CA GLU A 36 8.62 -15.45 -9.82
C GLU A 36 8.86 -15.70 -8.34
N TYR A 37 8.19 -16.74 -7.82
CA TYR A 37 8.24 -17.16 -6.43
C TYR A 37 8.26 -18.68 -6.40
N ASP A 38 9.07 -19.27 -5.52
CA ASP A 38 9.03 -20.71 -5.28
C ASP A 38 7.75 -21.14 -4.53
N GLU A 39 7.56 -22.46 -4.39
CA GLU A 39 6.37 -23.04 -3.74
C GLU A 39 6.19 -22.57 -2.29
N MET A 40 7.28 -22.46 -1.53
CA MET A 40 7.26 -22.06 -0.12
C MET A 40 6.92 -20.57 0.04
N GLN A 41 7.45 -19.72 -0.84
CA GLN A 41 7.07 -18.32 -0.93
C GLN A 41 5.60 -18.18 -1.31
N GLN A 42 5.09 -18.96 -2.28
CA GLN A 42 3.67 -18.92 -2.66
C GLN A 42 2.75 -19.30 -1.50
N ILE A 43 3.08 -20.35 -0.75
CA ILE A 43 2.32 -20.76 0.45
C ILE A 43 2.31 -19.63 1.48
N SER A 44 3.47 -19.02 1.74
CA SER A 44 3.60 -17.92 2.71
C SER A 44 2.82 -16.69 2.26
N ARG A 45 2.87 -16.33 0.98
CA ARG A 45 2.05 -15.25 0.43
C ARG A 45 0.55 -15.53 0.55
N GLY A 46 0.13 -16.78 0.33
CA GLY A 46 -1.26 -17.21 0.54
C GLY A 46 -1.74 -16.97 1.98
N LYS A 47 -0.89 -17.27 2.98
CA LYS A 47 -1.17 -16.93 4.38
C LYS A 47 -1.22 -15.42 4.61
N GLY A 48 -0.28 -14.67 4.02
CA GLY A 48 -0.29 -13.20 4.06
C GLY A 48 -1.58 -12.60 3.52
N TYR A 49 -2.05 -13.06 2.34
CA TYR A 49 -3.34 -12.65 1.77
C TYR A 49 -4.50 -12.98 2.70
N LYS A 50 -4.50 -14.16 3.33
CA LYS A 50 -5.52 -14.53 4.32
C LYS A 50 -5.54 -13.57 5.51
N TYR A 51 -4.38 -13.22 6.07
CA TYR A 51 -4.30 -12.27 7.19
C TYR A 51 -4.74 -10.87 6.78
N GLY A 52 -4.29 -10.37 5.63
CA GLY A 52 -4.71 -9.07 5.09
C GLY A 52 -6.22 -8.97 4.87
N PHE A 53 -6.83 -10.04 4.35
CA PHE A 53 -8.28 -10.13 4.19
C PHE A 53 -9.02 -10.05 5.53
N TRP A 54 -8.60 -10.84 6.52
CA TRP A 54 -9.24 -10.81 7.84
C TRP A 54 -9.04 -9.48 8.57
N SER A 55 -7.92 -8.78 8.36
CA SER A 55 -7.74 -7.43 8.90
C SER A 55 -8.64 -6.39 8.25
N ILE A 56 -8.89 -6.50 6.94
CA ILE A 56 -9.88 -5.64 6.25
C ILE A 56 -11.27 -5.89 6.84
N LEU A 57 -11.68 -7.16 6.95
CA LEU A 57 -12.99 -7.51 7.52
C LEU A 57 -13.15 -7.02 8.96
N ALA A 58 -12.12 -7.16 9.79
CA ALA A 58 -12.14 -6.68 11.17
C ALA A 58 -12.26 -5.15 11.23
N TYR A 59 -11.52 -4.43 10.38
CA TYR A 59 -11.62 -2.98 10.27
C TYR A 59 -13.02 -2.56 9.82
N GLU A 60 -13.56 -3.14 8.75
CA GLU A 60 -14.89 -2.81 8.24
C GLU A 60 -15.99 -3.10 9.28
N ALA A 61 -15.91 -4.25 9.98
CA ALA A 61 -16.84 -4.57 11.06
C ALA A 61 -16.78 -3.54 12.21
N LEU A 62 -15.57 -3.10 12.58
CA LEU A 62 -15.39 -2.03 13.57
C LEU A 62 -16.01 -0.73 13.07
N MET A 63 -15.77 -0.34 11.82
CA MET A 63 -16.33 0.87 11.24
C MET A 63 -17.86 0.82 11.19
N CYS A 64 -18.46 -0.31 10.82
CA CYS A 64 -19.93 -0.48 10.86
C CYS A 64 -20.51 -0.22 12.26
N VAL A 65 -19.82 -0.65 13.32
CA VAL A 65 -20.27 -0.39 14.70
C VAL A 65 -20.08 1.09 15.05
N LEU A 66 -18.90 1.66 14.78
CA LEU A 66 -18.59 3.05 15.13
C LEU A 66 -19.47 4.06 14.41
N THR A 67 -19.76 3.83 13.12
CA THR A 67 -20.60 4.72 12.31
C THR A 67 -22.09 4.37 12.38
N SER A 68 -22.50 3.44 13.25
CA SER A 68 -23.93 3.15 13.48
C SER A 68 -24.61 4.20 14.35
N ASP A 69 -23.83 4.92 15.17
CA ASP A 69 -24.30 6.06 15.95
C ASP A 69 -24.13 7.35 15.14
N GLU A 70 -25.23 8.02 14.81
CA GLU A 70 -25.22 9.28 14.06
C GLU A 70 -24.50 10.42 14.81
N ALA A 71 -24.31 10.30 16.14
CA ALA A 71 -23.52 11.24 16.91
C ALA A 71 -22.01 11.09 16.68
N PHE A 72 -21.55 9.96 16.15
CA PHE A 72 -20.13 9.70 15.90
C PHE A 72 -19.74 10.13 14.48
N VAL A 73 -19.35 11.41 14.36
CA VAL A 73 -18.91 11.99 13.09
C VAL A 73 -17.40 11.96 12.96
N LEU A 74 -16.90 11.20 12.00
CA LEU A 74 -15.49 11.20 11.63
C LEU A 74 -15.19 12.24 10.55
N PRO A 75 -13.97 12.84 10.54
CA PRO A 75 -13.57 13.83 9.54
C PRO A 75 -13.19 13.20 8.18
N PHE A 76 -13.54 11.93 7.95
CA PHE A 76 -13.21 11.15 6.76
C PHE A 76 -14.45 11.01 5.86
N SER A 77 -14.26 11.04 4.54
CA SER A 77 -15.32 10.62 3.62
C SER A 77 -15.49 9.09 3.66
N ASN A 78 -16.63 8.57 3.19
CA ASN A 78 -16.82 7.11 3.05
C ASN A 78 -15.73 6.48 2.17
N PHE A 79 -15.25 7.21 1.16
CA PHE A 79 -14.17 6.74 0.30
C PHE A 79 -12.86 6.59 1.09
N ASP A 80 -12.51 7.58 1.92
CA ASP A 80 -11.31 7.54 2.76
C ASP A 80 -11.35 6.37 3.75
N LEU A 81 -12.51 6.13 4.36
CA LEU A 81 -12.68 5.04 5.33
C LEU A 81 -12.39 3.67 4.71
N HIS A 82 -12.97 3.39 3.54
CA HIS A 82 -12.72 2.12 2.82
C HIS A 82 -11.31 2.05 2.23
N PHE A 83 -10.74 3.19 1.81
CA PHE A 83 -9.35 3.23 1.38
C PHE A 83 -8.39 2.86 2.52
N ILE A 84 -8.59 3.41 3.72
CA ILE A 84 -7.83 3.04 4.93
C ILE A 84 -7.96 1.55 5.21
N ALA A 85 -9.17 0.97 5.09
CA ALA A 85 -9.39 -0.47 5.27
C ALA A 85 -8.46 -1.29 4.36
N VAL A 86 -8.44 -0.96 3.07
CA VAL A 86 -7.56 -1.61 2.09
C VAL A 86 -6.08 -1.43 2.44
N MET A 87 -5.67 -0.23 2.86
CA MET A 87 -4.28 0.03 3.28
C MET A 87 -3.86 -0.78 4.50
N VAL A 88 -4.76 -0.97 5.48
CA VAL A 88 -4.53 -1.86 6.64
C VAL A 88 -4.32 -3.30 6.17
N GLY A 89 -5.16 -3.80 5.27
CA GLY A 89 -5.01 -5.14 4.70
C GLY A 89 -3.70 -5.34 3.96
N VAL A 90 -3.32 -4.36 3.13
CA VAL A 90 -2.04 -4.37 2.41
C VAL A 90 -0.88 -4.37 3.39
N LEU A 91 -0.91 -3.52 4.42
CA LEU A 91 0.15 -3.47 5.44
C LEU A 91 0.32 -4.84 6.12
N VAL A 92 -0.76 -5.41 6.67
CA VAL A 92 -0.72 -6.71 7.35
C VAL A 92 -0.19 -7.81 6.42
N GLN A 93 -0.67 -7.85 5.18
CA GLN A 93 -0.20 -8.81 4.19
C GLN A 93 1.30 -8.65 3.92
N VAL A 94 1.75 -7.42 3.64
CA VAL A 94 3.14 -7.13 3.27
C VAL A 94 4.07 -7.41 4.43
N THR A 95 3.75 -6.93 5.63
CA THR A 95 4.47 -7.24 6.88
C THR A 95 4.67 -8.74 7.01
N TYR A 96 3.59 -9.54 6.92
CA TYR A 96 3.72 -10.99 7.01
C TYR A 96 4.65 -11.57 5.95
N CYS A 97 4.51 -11.13 4.69
CA CYS A 97 5.35 -11.61 3.59
C CYS A 97 6.82 -11.24 3.78
N ILE A 98 7.14 -10.07 4.35
CA ILE A 98 8.52 -9.65 4.64
C ILE A 98 9.13 -10.60 5.67
N TRP A 99 8.44 -10.79 6.79
CA TRP A 99 8.93 -11.65 7.88
C TRP A 99 9.00 -13.13 7.49
N ALA A 100 8.15 -13.58 6.56
CA ALA A 100 8.17 -14.92 6.00
C ALA A 100 9.11 -15.10 4.79
N ASN A 101 9.97 -14.13 4.47
CA ASN A 101 10.90 -14.17 3.32
C ASN A 101 10.21 -14.40 1.95
N ALA A 102 8.98 -13.94 1.82
CA ALA A 102 8.12 -14.17 0.66
C ALA A 102 7.67 -12.88 -0.04
N TYR A 103 8.21 -11.73 0.37
CA TYR A 103 7.86 -10.43 -0.20
C TYR A 103 8.60 -10.11 -1.51
N ILE A 104 9.93 -10.28 -1.53
CA ILE A 104 10.74 -10.05 -2.73
C ILE A 104 10.81 -11.35 -3.53
N GLY A 105 10.43 -11.28 -4.81
CA GLY A 105 10.49 -12.43 -5.71
C GLY A 105 11.90 -12.79 -6.13
N LEU A 106 12.08 -14.04 -6.58
CA LEU A 106 13.37 -14.63 -6.95
C LEU A 106 14.05 -13.86 -8.10
N ASN A 107 13.26 -13.43 -9.08
CA ASN A 107 13.74 -12.67 -10.23
C ASN A 107 13.72 -11.14 -10.00
N THR A 108 13.28 -10.64 -8.85
CA THR A 108 13.24 -9.20 -8.56
C THR A 108 14.62 -8.68 -8.14
N ASN A 109 14.99 -7.49 -8.61
CA ASN A 109 16.18 -6.78 -8.14
C ASN A 109 15.84 -5.98 -6.86
N PRO A 110 16.41 -6.33 -5.68
CA PRO A 110 16.07 -5.66 -4.43
C PRO A 110 16.44 -4.18 -4.41
N GLY A 111 17.54 -3.78 -5.05
CA GLY A 111 17.96 -2.38 -5.14
C GLY A 111 17.03 -1.54 -6.00
N ARG A 112 16.60 -2.05 -7.16
CA ARG A 112 15.58 -1.39 -8.00
C ARG A 112 14.24 -1.28 -7.27
N PHE A 113 13.85 -2.34 -6.57
CA PHE A 113 12.63 -2.37 -5.77
C PHE A 113 12.67 -1.33 -4.65
N ALA A 114 13.76 -1.26 -3.89
CA ALA A 114 13.95 -0.26 -2.83
C ALA A 114 13.91 1.17 -3.39
N ALA A 115 14.63 1.44 -4.49
CA ALA A 115 14.62 2.75 -5.14
C ALA A 115 13.22 3.15 -5.62
N PHE A 116 12.47 2.21 -6.19
CA PHE A 116 11.09 2.43 -6.60
C PHE A 116 10.17 2.74 -5.42
N SER A 117 10.26 1.97 -4.33
CA SER A 117 9.49 2.20 -3.10
C SER A 117 9.78 3.56 -2.47
N VAL A 118 11.05 3.97 -2.41
CA VAL A 118 11.46 5.30 -1.94
C VAL A 118 10.89 6.39 -2.87
N GLY A 119 10.98 6.20 -4.18
CA GLY A 119 10.43 7.13 -5.17
C GLY A 119 8.91 7.33 -5.00
N ILE A 120 8.15 6.25 -4.82
CA ILE A 120 6.70 6.34 -4.55
C ILE A 120 6.44 7.10 -3.26
N SER A 121 7.18 6.78 -2.19
CA SER A 121 7.00 7.43 -0.89
C SER A 121 7.22 8.95 -0.99
N ILE A 122 8.33 9.37 -1.60
CA ILE A 122 8.65 10.80 -1.82
C ILE A 122 7.57 11.48 -2.66
N PHE A 123 7.16 10.87 -3.77
CA PHE A 123 6.13 11.44 -4.65
C PHE A 123 4.80 11.66 -3.92
N ASN A 124 4.38 10.67 -3.12
CA ASN A 124 3.15 10.76 -2.33
C ASN A 124 3.24 11.84 -1.24
N PHE A 125 4.37 11.92 -0.54
CA PHE A 125 4.58 13.00 0.43
C PHE A 125 4.63 14.37 -0.22
N ALA A 126 5.23 14.52 -1.39
CA ALA A 126 5.25 15.79 -2.10
C ALA A 126 3.83 16.29 -2.39
N ILE A 127 2.93 15.42 -2.87
CA ILE A 127 1.52 15.77 -3.10
C ILE A 127 0.84 16.18 -1.79
N ALA A 128 1.00 15.39 -0.73
CA ALA A 128 0.38 15.66 0.57
C ALA A 128 0.88 16.97 1.18
N PHE A 129 2.20 17.23 1.14
CA PHE A 129 2.79 18.45 1.71
C PHE A 129 2.46 19.70 0.90
N VAL A 130 2.36 19.62 -0.43
CA VAL A 130 1.86 20.72 -1.26
C VAL A 130 0.41 21.05 -0.89
N ALA A 131 -0.43 20.04 -0.66
CA ALA A 131 -1.80 20.27 -0.22
C ALA A 131 -1.88 20.92 1.18
N ILE A 132 -1.03 20.48 2.12
CA ILE A 132 -0.92 21.10 3.45
C ILE A 132 -0.48 22.56 3.33
N ALA A 133 0.58 22.84 2.56
CA ALA A 133 1.13 24.18 2.39
C ALA A 133 0.12 25.15 1.76
N ASN A 134 -0.74 24.66 0.87
CA ASN A 134 -1.80 25.45 0.24
C ASN A 134 -3.09 25.53 1.06
N GLY A 135 -3.16 24.92 2.25
CA GLY A 135 -4.37 24.90 3.08
C GLY A 135 -5.50 24.00 2.54
N ASN A 136 -5.21 23.13 1.58
CA ASN A 136 -6.20 22.28 0.89
C ASN A 136 -6.33 20.88 1.51
N MET A 137 -5.64 20.59 2.61
CA MET A 137 -5.75 19.29 3.30
C MET A 137 -7.08 19.15 4.05
N PHE A 138 -7.66 20.28 4.49
CA PHE A 138 -8.92 20.32 5.22
C PHE A 138 -9.86 21.35 4.60
N THR A 139 -11.09 20.94 4.31
CA THR A 139 -12.17 21.85 3.90
C THR A 139 -13.38 21.54 4.78
N ASP A 140 -13.93 22.56 5.46
CA ASP A 140 -15.08 22.43 6.36
C ASP A 140 -14.92 21.33 7.43
N GLY A 141 -13.71 21.19 7.98
CA GLY A 141 -13.39 20.17 8.99
C GLY A 141 -13.27 18.74 8.46
N LYS A 142 -13.32 18.54 7.14
CA LYS A 142 -13.17 17.23 6.48
C LYS A 142 -11.85 17.12 5.75
N LEU A 143 -11.22 15.95 5.85
CA LEU A 143 -10.03 15.62 5.07
C LEU A 143 -10.36 15.56 3.59
N GLN A 144 -9.43 16.05 2.78
CA GLN A 144 -9.53 16.05 1.32
C GLN A 144 -8.66 14.94 0.71
N ASP A 145 -8.89 14.63 -0.57
CA ASP A 145 -8.22 13.55 -1.32
C ASP A 145 -6.68 13.47 -1.17
N PRO A 146 -5.90 14.58 -1.05
CA PRO A 146 -4.46 14.50 -0.82
C PRO A 146 -4.05 13.72 0.44
N PHE A 147 -4.95 13.55 1.40
CA PHE A 147 -4.76 12.72 2.59
C PHE A 147 -4.42 11.26 2.24
N MET A 148 -5.00 10.72 1.16
CA MET A 148 -4.69 9.35 0.72
C MET A 148 -3.22 9.21 0.29
N ASN A 149 -2.64 10.26 -0.31
CA ASN A 149 -1.23 10.25 -0.65
C ASN A 149 -0.38 10.21 0.62
N LEU A 150 -0.77 10.90 1.68
CA LEU A 150 -0.08 10.82 2.96
C LEU A 150 -0.07 9.38 3.50
N ILE A 151 -1.21 8.68 3.46
CA ILE A 151 -1.31 7.28 3.90
C ILE A 151 -0.39 6.37 3.07
N VAL A 152 -0.42 6.48 1.75
CA VAL A 152 0.43 5.67 0.85
C VAL A 152 1.92 5.96 1.10
N GLY A 153 2.28 7.24 1.28
CA GLY A 153 3.65 7.64 1.63
C GLY A 153 4.15 6.96 2.91
N ILE A 154 3.32 6.97 3.96
CA ILE A 154 3.58 6.32 5.26
C ILE A 154 3.70 4.80 5.10
N LEU A 155 2.79 4.17 4.33
CA LEU A 155 2.84 2.73 4.08
C LEU A 155 4.20 2.30 3.50
N PHE A 156 4.71 3.02 2.50
CA PHE A 156 6.01 2.72 1.91
C PHE A 156 7.19 2.98 2.86
N ILE A 157 7.09 3.95 3.79
CA ILE A 157 8.07 4.10 4.88
C ILE A 157 8.08 2.86 5.76
N ILE A 158 6.90 2.41 6.21
CA ILE A 158 6.78 1.24 7.11
C ILE A 158 7.39 0.01 6.42
N ILE A 159 7.04 -0.25 5.16
CA ILE A 159 7.62 -1.35 4.37
C ILE A 159 9.14 -1.25 4.29
N GLY A 160 9.68 -0.05 4.05
CA GLY A 160 11.12 0.19 3.99
C GLY A 160 11.82 -0.08 5.34
N VAL A 161 11.21 0.36 6.44
CA VAL A 161 11.71 0.11 7.80
C VAL A 161 11.66 -1.38 8.14
N GLU A 162 10.58 -2.08 7.80
CA GLU A 162 10.46 -3.53 8.03
C GLU A 162 11.52 -4.32 7.25
N LEU A 163 11.75 -3.97 5.98
CA LEU A 163 12.80 -4.58 5.18
C LEU A 163 14.20 -4.32 5.77
N PHE A 164 14.45 -3.12 6.26
CA PHE A 164 15.72 -2.76 6.90
C PHE A 164 15.94 -3.54 8.20
N ILE A 165 14.94 -3.59 9.07
CA ILE A 165 14.98 -4.37 10.32
C ILE A 165 15.21 -5.84 9.99
N LYS A 166 14.45 -6.39 9.04
CA LYS A 166 14.59 -7.80 8.62
C LYS A 166 15.99 -8.11 8.11
N HIS A 167 16.58 -7.18 7.35
CA HIS A 167 17.94 -7.33 6.85
C HIS A 167 18.99 -7.42 7.98
N ILE A 168 18.85 -6.60 9.03
CA ILE A 168 19.73 -6.64 10.21
C ILE A 168 19.56 -7.96 10.98
N VAL A 169 18.31 -8.37 11.22
CA VAL A 169 17.99 -9.61 11.95
C VAL A 169 18.56 -10.84 11.22
N ASP A 170 18.38 -10.92 9.91
CA ASP A 170 18.91 -12.02 9.10
C ASP A 170 20.43 -12.03 9.00
N GLY A 171 21.07 -10.85 9.07
CA GLY A 171 22.52 -10.74 9.12
C GLY A 171 23.07 -11.32 10.42
N THR A 172 22.48 -10.92 11.55
CA THR A 172 22.87 -11.38 12.88
C THR A 172 22.73 -12.90 13.03
N ALA A 173 21.61 -13.47 12.57
CA ALA A 173 21.35 -14.91 12.64
C ALA A 173 22.27 -15.79 11.77
N ARG A 174 23.07 -15.19 10.87
CA ARG A 174 24.07 -15.92 10.06
C ARG A 174 25.45 -15.92 10.69
N GLU A 175 25.68 -15.06 11.68
CA GLU A 175 26.95 -14.95 12.42
C GLU A 175 26.97 -15.87 13.65
N GLU A 176 25.81 -16.33 14.11
CA GLU A 176 25.61 -17.37 15.14
C GLU A 176 25.64 -18.80 14.57
#